data_AF-E4YTB7-F1
#
_entry.id   AF-E4YTB7-F1
#
_cell.length_a   1.000
_cell.length_b   1.000
_cell.length_c   1.000
_cell.angle_alpha   90.00
_cell.angle_beta   90.00
_cell.angle_gamma   90.00
#
_symmetry.space_group_name_H-M   'P 1'
#
loop_
_entity.id
_entity.type
_entity.pdbx_description
1 polymer ?
#
loop_
_entity_poly.entity_id
_entity_poly.type
_entity_poly.pdbx_seq_one_letter_code
_entity_poly.pdbx_strand_id
1 'polypeptide(L)'
;IAATWKNVVFNNGRVALYDDNEKLLETLDMYCLQKEIIRDNPNLQGTRLSRYDIKEEYGKWRLADELQSKLISAGGEAIILQEKFDVMEMAVRIHVFDPFLFTDQALEPEFKIFHESERSMPKHENIIKNFVNIEIYDKNDEDEEDCLGWITIMEKCDSDLRTLLKQEKLNLTERKKTAIGIRHGMDYLAKIGIRHHDVKPENILLKNGVAKIIDFGVVMDASRRESYRQMGYTRRGSKFKYFYSLFAGSPGFSQNHQLTGGHGDMSANIFVFLFCDWKTAWTLLYRPVEDTEYKELEYMVKMTNADCIKRQNPKEDELLAISKIVSINDSSSYLTLDDPNLTKSVQMASLKQRATKIINLDFNNLTKNVFDQKESNLCVPISVTSLIRHALKYDLNFDDEYNNYSIEKLLTIFTMVIYPRSLSGLNLNPNTDEKDFQSTETELLLKRLKNHTYLMKSGWEIIRKMGHPNIPKSVFKYETVILNKNFIFSRPLTVTGAYLVSKGLIKFHQMTLDRIEECNYVLQNTMLSIDAPILRIKMDNPYYVTPERIYQKLSLKQESLIMLHDNVSMDMVNENFGEMKKEKCYLLPKAYSLSLSLV
;
A
#
# COMPACT_ATOMS: atom_id res chain seq x y z
N ILE A 1 23.53 -1.57 -0.25
CA ILE A 1 23.55 -0.12 -0.54
C ILE A 1 22.14 0.40 -0.80
N ALA A 2 21.50 0.11 -1.94
CA ALA A 2 20.12 0.55 -2.23
C ALA A 2 19.11 0.24 -1.09
N ALA A 3 19.25 -0.94 -0.48
CA ALA A 3 18.44 -1.38 0.65
C ALA A 3 18.78 -0.80 2.02
N THR A 4 19.95 -0.19 2.17
CA THR A 4 20.51 0.13 3.49
C THR A 4 20.83 1.59 3.67
N TRP A 5 20.91 2.40 2.61
CA TRP A 5 21.21 3.82 2.72
C TRP A 5 20.03 4.61 3.29
N LYS A 6 20.38 5.61 4.10
CA LYS A 6 19.48 6.38 4.97
C LYS A 6 19.82 7.85 5.00
N ASN A 7 21.09 8.19 4.92
CA ASN A 7 21.52 9.58 4.84
C ASN A 7 22.47 9.75 3.64
N VAL A 8 22.44 10.94 3.05
CA VAL A 8 23.31 11.35 1.96
C VAL A 8 23.98 12.68 2.31
N VAL A 9 25.24 12.82 1.93
CA VAL A 9 26.01 14.06 2.06
C VAL A 9 26.65 14.37 0.71
N PHE A 10 26.44 15.59 0.22
CA PHE A 10 27.03 16.08 -1.02
C PHE A 10 28.24 16.95 -0.69
N ASN A 11 29.42 16.61 -1.21
CA ASN A 11 30.63 17.40 -0.96
C ASN A 11 31.68 17.24 -2.06
N ASN A 12 32.30 18.34 -2.48
CA ASN A 12 33.47 18.36 -3.38
C ASN A 12 33.31 17.47 -4.64
N GLY A 13 32.18 17.57 -5.34
CA GLY A 13 31.92 16.76 -6.53
C GLY A 13 31.40 15.33 -6.25
N ARG A 14 31.27 14.92 -4.98
CA ARG A 14 30.94 13.54 -4.58
C ARG A 14 29.67 13.46 -3.73
N VAL A 15 29.03 12.29 -3.77
CA VAL A 15 27.90 11.89 -2.91
C VAL A 15 28.36 10.76 -1.98
N ALA A 16 28.22 10.95 -0.68
CA ALA A 16 28.49 9.92 0.33
C ALA A 16 27.16 9.38 0.89
N LEU A 17 26.97 8.07 0.85
CA LEU A 17 25.78 7.37 1.36
C LEU A 17 26.09 6.71 2.71
N TYR A 18 25.20 6.85 3.68
CA TYR A 18 25.34 6.30 5.03
C TYR A 18 24.12 5.46 5.43
N ASP A 19 24.30 4.46 6.29
CA ASP A 19 23.20 3.71 6.91
C ASP A 19 22.66 4.37 8.20
N ASP A 20 21.71 3.70 8.88
CA ASP A 20 21.10 4.15 10.13
C ASP A 20 22.11 4.23 11.30
N ASN A 21 23.27 3.58 11.21
CA ASN A 21 24.33 3.58 12.22
C ASN A 21 25.45 4.57 11.89
N GLU A 22 25.21 5.51 10.96
CA GLU A 22 26.19 6.48 10.47
C GLU A 22 27.43 5.83 9.82
N LYS A 23 27.33 4.56 9.42
CA LYS A 23 28.40 3.89 8.70
C LYS A 23 28.36 4.31 7.23
N LEU A 24 29.50 4.76 6.72
CA LEU A 24 29.68 5.04 5.29
C LEU A 24 29.49 3.74 4.50
N LEU A 25 28.55 3.76 3.56
CA LEU A 25 28.24 2.65 2.67
C LEU A 25 29.00 2.75 1.36
N GLU A 26 29.02 3.95 0.76
CA GLU A 26 29.61 4.20 -0.56
C GLU A 26 29.87 5.69 -0.77
N THR A 27 30.79 6.02 -1.68
CA THR A 27 30.98 7.38 -2.18
C THR A 27 30.99 7.36 -3.70
N LEU A 28 30.06 8.09 -4.31
CA LEU A 28 29.83 8.19 -5.76
C LEU A 28 30.22 9.57 -6.27
N ASP A 29 30.41 9.71 -7.58
CA ASP A 29 30.45 11.01 -8.23
C ASP A 29 29.04 11.60 -8.27
N MET A 30 28.95 12.93 -8.12
CA MET A 30 27.68 13.62 -8.33
C MET A 30 27.34 13.64 -9.83
N TYR A 31 26.09 13.34 -10.15
CA TYR A 31 25.58 13.53 -11.51
C TYR A 31 25.51 15.02 -11.86
N CYS A 32 25.45 15.33 -13.16
CA CYS A 32 25.45 16.71 -13.65
C CYS A 32 24.37 17.56 -12.97
N LEU A 33 23.14 17.06 -12.93
CA LEU A 33 22.03 17.75 -12.29
C LEU A 33 22.26 18.01 -10.79
N GLN A 34 22.84 17.05 -10.07
CA GLN A 34 23.17 17.21 -8.66
C GLN A 34 24.23 18.30 -8.45
N LYS A 35 25.25 18.36 -9.33
CA LYS A 35 26.27 19.42 -9.30
C LYS A 35 25.64 20.80 -9.49
N GLU A 36 24.67 20.92 -10.41
CA GLU A 36 23.94 22.17 -10.63
C GLU A 36 23.10 22.58 -9.44
N ILE A 37 22.33 21.65 -8.85
CA ILE A 37 21.52 21.92 -7.65
C ILE A 37 22.40 22.42 -6.49
N ILE A 38 23.58 21.81 -6.29
CA ILE A 38 24.54 22.23 -5.26
C ILE A 38 25.17 23.58 -5.59
N ARG A 39 25.50 23.86 -6.85
CA ARG A 39 26.03 25.16 -7.30
C ARG A 39 25.04 26.29 -7.03
N ASP A 40 23.76 26.05 -7.33
CA ASP A 40 22.70 27.04 -7.18
C ASP A 40 22.26 27.17 -5.70
N ASN A 41 22.53 26.16 -4.87
CA ASN A 41 22.25 26.17 -3.44
C ASN A 41 23.47 25.71 -2.60
N PRO A 42 24.52 26.54 -2.46
CA PRO A 42 25.76 26.16 -1.78
C PRO A 42 25.60 25.67 -0.33
N ASN A 43 24.52 26.09 0.34
CA ASN A 43 24.18 25.66 1.70
C ASN A 43 23.90 24.14 1.81
N LEU A 44 23.60 23.46 0.70
CA LEU A 44 23.42 22.00 0.67
C LEU A 44 24.77 21.26 0.77
N GLN A 45 25.89 21.93 0.49
CA GLN A 45 27.21 21.30 0.56
C GLN A 45 27.58 20.97 2.01
N GLY A 46 27.97 19.71 2.24
CA GLY A 46 28.28 19.20 3.58
C GLY A 46 27.04 18.98 4.48
N THR A 47 25.85 19.36 4.00
CA THR A 47 24.60 19.12 4.73
C THR A 47 24.24 17.64 4.64
N ARG A 48 23.88 17.07 5.79
CA ARG A 48 23.38 15.70 5.89
C ARG A 48 21.88 15.70 5.61
N LEU A 49 21.50 15.15 4.47
CA LEU A 49 20.11 14.97 4.08
C LEU A 49 19.71 13.53 4.36
N SER A 50 18.67 13.36 5.13
CA SER A 50 18.09 12.06 5.38
C SER A 50 17.14 11.67 4.25
N ARG A 51 17.05 10.38 3.97
CA ARG A 51 15.96 9.80 3.17
C ARG A 51 14.59 10.13 3.78
N TYR A 52 14.56 10.34 5.09
CA TYR A 52 13.41 10.80 5.82
C TYR A 52 13.06 12.28 5.54
N ASP A 53 13.94 13.07 4.92
CA ASP A 53 13.69 14.48 4.60
C ASP A 53 13.01 14.70 3.24
N ILE A 54 12.83 13.64 2.44
CA ILE A 54 12.21 13.72 1.12
C ILE A 54 10.77 14.23 1.25
N LYS A 55 10.47 15.31 0.52
CA LYS A 55 9.15 15.95 0.51
C LYS A 55 8.20 15.24 -0.45
N GLU A 56 6.91 15.40 -0.19
CA GLU A 56 5.87 14.97 -1.11
C GLU A 56 5.95 15.73 -2.44
N GLU A 57 5.64 15.01 -3.50
CA GLU A 57 5.44 15.51 -4.86
C GLU A 57 3.95 15.83 -5.02
N TYR A 58 3.61 17.12 -5.08
CA TYR A 58 2.24 17.58 -5.30
C TYR A 58 1.93 17.89 -6.78
N GLY A 59 2.83 17.46 -7.68
CA GLY A 59 2.70 17.70 -9.11
C GLY A 59 1.48 16.97 -9.67
N LYS A 60 0.68 17.68 -10.48
CA LYS A 60 -0.33 17.07 -11.35
C LYS A 60 0.15 17.16 -12.79
N TRP A 61 -0.17 16.15 -13.59
CA TRP A 61 0.01 16.24 -15.04
C TRP A 61 -0.82 17.40 -15.59
N ARG A 62 -0.14 18.45 -16.08
CA ARG A 62 -0.77 19.59 -16.75
C ARG A 62 -0.66 19.37 -18.24
N LEU A 63 -1.64 18.66 -18.80
CA LEU A 63 -1.70 18.36 -20.23
C LEU A 63 -2.42 19.47 -20.97
N ALA A 64 -1.90 19.84 -22.14
CA ALA A 64 -2.64 20.65 -23.10
C ALA A 64 -3.90 19.90 -23.58
N ASP A 65 -4.95 20.62 -23.97
CA ASP A 65 -6.23 20.03 -24.38
C ASP A 65 -6.09 18.95 -25.46
N GLU A 66 -5.15 19.15 -26.40
CA GLU A 66 -4.83 18.18 -27.45
C GLU A 66 -4.38 16.83 -26.89
N LEU A 67 -3.49 16.84 -25.89
CA LEU A 67 -2.99 15.61 -25.24
C LEU A 67 -4.05 15.03 -24.30
N GLN A 68 -4.85 15.88 -23.65
CA GLN A 68 -5.94 15.42 -22.79
C GLN A 68 -6.96 14.58 -23.55
N SER A 69 -7.27 14.95 -24.80
CA SER A 69 -8.18 14.19 -25.69
C SER A 69 -7.66 12.80 -26.07
N LYS A 70 -6.34 12.58 -25.95
CA LYS A 70 -5.65 11.33 -26.31
C LYS A 70 -5.32 10.48 -25.08
N LEU A 71 -5.64 10.93 -23.88
CA LEU A 71 -5.29 10.25 -22.64
C LEU A 71 -6.04 8.91 -22.52
N ILE A 72 -5.28 7.81 -22.49
CA ILE A 72 -5.80 6.48 -22.17
C ILE A 72 -5.82 6.29 -20.65
N SER A 73 -4.73 6.65 -19.98
CA SER A 73 -4.56 6.44 -18.54
C SER A 73 -3.54 7.41 -17.95
N ALA A 74 -3.76 7.80 -16.69
CA ALA A 74 -2.81 8.60 -15.92
C ALA A 74 -2.55 7.96 -14.54
N GLY A 75 -1.27 7.82 -14.21
CA GLY A 75 -0.77 7.44 -12.89
C GLY A 75 0.14 8.52 -12.31
N GLY A 76 0.72 8.26 -11.14
CA GLY A 76 1.64 9.21 -10.49
C GLY A 76 2.95 9.39 -11.24
N GLU A 77 3.53 8.30 -11.74
CA GLU A 77 4.85 8.30 -12.39
C GLU A 77 4.76 8.22 -13.92
N ALA A 78 3.59 7.91 -14.48
CA ALA A 78 3.44 7.77 -15.92
C ALA A 78 2.05 8.12 -16.44
N ILE A 79 1.99 8.56 -17.69
CA ILE A 79 0.76 8.69 -18.48
C ILE A 79 0.86 7.85 -19.74
N ILE A 80 -0.30 7.41 -20.23
CA ILE A 80 -0.45 6.65 -21.47
C ILE A 80 -1.36 7.44 -22.40
N LEU A 81 -0.85 7.76 -23.58
CA LEU A 81 -1.55 8.48 -24.64
C LEU A 81 -1.81 7.54 -25.82
N GLN A 82 -2.93 7.71 -26.48
CA GLN A 82 -3.18 7.15 -27.80
C GLN A 82 -2.57 8.05 -28.86
N GLU A 83 -1.72 7.48 -29.72
CA GLU A 83 -1.22 8.23 -30.89
C GLU A 83 -1.36 7.43 -32.17
N LYS A 84 -1.56 8.16 -33.26
CA LYS A 84 -1.67 7.58 -34.60
C LYS A 84 -0.41 7.90 -35.39
N PHE A 85 0.33 6.86 -35.73
CA PHE A 85 1.49 6.92 -36.61
C PHE A 85 1.09 6.30 -37.95
N ASP A 86 0.91 7.13 -38.97
CA ASP A 86 0.33 6.76 -40.27
C ASP A 86 -1.05 6.08 -40.13
N VAL A 87 -1.11 4.77 -40.38
CA VAL A 87 -2.32 3.95 -40.27
C VAL A 87 -2.40 3.18 -38.95
N MET A 88 -1.35 3.20 -38.14
CA MET A 88 -1.26 2.41 -36.91
C MET A 88 -1.61 3.25 -35.69
N GLU A 89 -2.56 2.78 -34.90
CA GLU A 89 -2.79 3.30 -33.55
C GLU A 89 -1.86 2.60 -32.56
N MET A 90 -1.12 3.41 -31.80
CA MET A 90 -0.14 2.99 -30.82
C MET A 90 -0.45 3.61 -29.46
N ALA A 91 0.10 3.01 -28.42
CA ALA A 91 0.13 3.62 -27.10
C ALA A 91 1.51 4.27 -26.88
N VAL A 92 1.53 5.49 -26.39
CA VAL A 92 2.75 6.23 -26.02
C VAL A 92 2.74 6.39 -24.51
N ARG A 93 3.70 5.77 -23.84
CA ARG A 93 3.92 5.91 -22.40
C ARG A 93 4.97 6.98 -22.16
N ILE A 94 4.64 7.98 -21.36
CA ILE A 94 5.62 8.91 -20.79
C ILE A 94 5.79 8.50 -19.34
N HIS A 95 7.00 8.10 -18.96
CA HIS A 95 7.34 7.60 -17.63
C HIS A 95 8.44 8.48 -17.03
N VAL A 96 8.12 9.22 -15.98
CA VAL A 96 9.04 10.15 -15.33
C VAL A 96 9.66 9.48 -14.12
N PHE A 97 10.99 9.48 -14.05
CA PHE A 97 11.74 8.88 -12.95
C PHE A 97 12.21 9.91 -11.93
N ASP A 98 12.47 11.13 -12.41
CA ASP A 98 12.90 12.25 -11.57
C ASP A 98 11.88 13.40 -11.67
N PRO A 99 11.34 13.89 -10.53
CA PRO A 99 10.37 14.98 -10.53
C PRO A 99 10.95 16.31 -11.03
N PHE A 100 12.27 16.42 -11.18
CA PHE A 100 12.92 17.60 -11.76
C PHE A 100 12.39 17.95 -13.15
N LEU A 101 11.94 16.95 -13.93
CA LEU A 101 11.28 17.13 -15.23
C LEU A 101 9.98 17.97 -15.15
N PHE A 102 9.43 18.18 -13.96
CA PHE A 102 8.25 19.00 -13.71
C PHE A 102 8.55 20.39 -13.14
N THR A 103 9.82 20.78 -13.07
CA THR A 103 10.23 22.08 -12.52
C THR A 103 10.48 23.10 -13.62
N ASP A 104 10.29 24.39 -13.31
CA ASP A 104 10.59 25.50 -14.24
C ASP A 104 12.09 25.81 -14.35
N GLN A 105 12.97 24.98 -13.77
CA GLN A 105 14.41 25.15 -13.91
C GLN A 105 14.83 24.83 -15.35
N ALA A 106 15.88 25.50 -15.83
CA ALA A 106 16.32 25.42 -17.23
C ALA A 106 16.99 24.07 -17.54
N LEU A 107 16.19 23.01 -17.66
CA LEU A 107 16.61 21.76 -18.28
C LEU A 107 16.55 21.93 -19.80
N GLU A 108 17.61 21.55 -20.47
CA GLU A 108 17.58 21.31 -21.91
C GLU A 108 17.66 19.80 -22.13
N PRO A 109 16.53 19.11 -22.38
CA PRO A 109 16.53 17.67 -22.49
C PRO A 109 17.22 17.21 -23.77
N GLU A 110 18.06 16.17 -23.64
CA GLU A 110 18.57 15.39 -24.76
C GLU A 110 17.83 14.04 -24.84
N PHE A 111 17.50 13.63 -26.07
CA PHE A 111 16.72 12.42 -26.34
C PHE A 111 17.56 11.36 -27.03
N LYS A 112 17.69 10.18 -26.42
CA LYS A 112 18.34 9.01 -27.02
C LYS A 112 17.29 8.03 -27.51
N ILE A 113 17.20 7.85 -28.82
CA ILE A 113 16.14 7.08 -29.47
C ILE A 113 16.64 5.67 -29.80
N PHE A 114 15.94 4.67 -29.28
CA PHE A 114 16.21 3.26 -29.55
C PHE A 114 15.04 2.63 -30.30
N HIS A 115 15.33 2.06 -31.46
CA HIS A 115 14.35 1.37 -32.30
C HIS A 115 14.37 -0.14 -32.09
N GLU A 116 13.24 -0.78 -32.35
CA GLU A 116 13.17 -2.24 -32.36
C GLU A 116 14.19 -2.83 -33.34
N SER A 117 14.89 -3.87 -32.89
CA SER A 117 15.77 -4.67 -33.74
C SER A 117 15.64 -6.14 -33.36
N GLU A 118 16.01 -7.04 -34.27
CA GLU A 118 15.89 -8.49 -34.03
C GLU A 118 16.66 -8.98 -32.80
N ARG A 119 17.67 -8.26 -32.31
CA ARG A 119 18.51 -8.68 -31.18
C ARG A 119 18.21 -7.92 -29.89
N SER A 120 17.38 -6.87 -29.92
CA SER A 120 17.32 -5.89 -28.83
C SER A 120 16.18 -6.07 -27.83
N MET A 121 15.19 -6.95 -28.06
CA MET A 121 13.98 -6.99 -27.23
C MET A 121 13.59 -8.39 -26.74
N PRO A 122 12.88 -8.50 -25.60
CA PRO A 122 12.12 -9.68 -25.22
C PRO A 122 11.13 -10.05 -26.34
N LYS A 123 11.22 -11.29 -26.85
CA LYS A 123 10.39 -11.83 -27.94
C LYS A 123 9.49 -12.94 -27.42
N HIS A 124 8.26 -12.59 -27.07
CA HIS A 124 7.24 -13.54 -26.66
C HIS A 124 5.86 -12.93 -26.88
N GLU A 125 4.89 -13.72 -27.33
CA GLU A 125 3.54 -13.22 -27.66
C GLU A 125 2.85 -12.57 -26.45
N ASN A 126 3.16 -13.09 -25.25
CA ASN A 126 2.60 -12.63 -23.98
C ASN A 126 3.37 -11.51 -23.28
N ILE A 127 4.33 -10.89 -23.97
CA ILE A 127 5.02 -9.69 -23.49
C ILE A 127 4.65 -8.53 -24.42
N ILE A 128 4.40 -7.36 -23.86
CA ILE A 128 4.10 -6.16 -24.67
C ILE A 128 5.27 -5.85 -25.61
N LYS A 129 4.94 -5.52 -26.87
CA LYS A 129 5.93 -5.09 -27.85
C LYS A 129 6.17 -3.58 -27.75
N ASN A 130 7.39 -3.20 -27.37
CA ASN A 130 7.89 -1.83 -27.47
C ASN A 130 8.56 -1.65 -28.84
N PHE A 131 8.09 -0.69 -29.62
CA PHE A 131 8.64 -0.38 -30.96
C PHE A 131 9.77 0.63 -30.89
N VAL A 132 9.62 1.62 -30.03
CA VAL A 132 10.60 2.67 -29.80
C VAL A 132 10.64 2.96 -28.31
N ASN A 133 11.83 3.18 -27.78
CA ASN A 133 12.00 3.75 -26.46
C ASN A 133 12.98 4.92 -26.56
N ILE A 134 12.62 6.03 -25.93
CA ILE A 134 13.38 7.26 -25.92
C ILE A 134 13.79 7.50 -24.48
N GLU A 135 15.09 7.52 -24.22
CA GLU A 135 15.63 7.92 -22.92
C GLU A 135 15.85 9.44 -22.89
N ILE A 136 15.47 10.06 -21.78
CA ILE A 136 15.59 11.50 -21.54
C ILE A 136 16.75 11.75 -20.57
N TYR A 137 17.68 12.60 -20.96
CA TYR A 137 18.82 13.05 -20.17
C TYR A 137 18.87 14.57 -20.12
N ASP A 138 19.62 15.13 -19.19
CA ASP A 138 20.06 16.52 -19.29
C ASP A 138 21.12 16.65 -20.40
N LYS A 139 21.12 17.72 -21.20
CA LYS A 139 22.11 17.92 -22.26
C LYS A 139 23.57 17.94 -21.78
N ASN A 140 23.81 18.22 -20.50
CA ASN A 140 25.16 18.26 -19.93
C ASN A 140 25.55 16.90 -19.33
N ASP A 141 24.68 15.90 -19.34
CA ASP A 141 24.98 14.52 -18.95
C ASP A 141 25.58 13.75 -20.14
N GLU A 142 26.81 14.12 -20.51
CA GLU A 142 27.53 13.54 -21.67
C GLU A 142 27.73 12.02 -21.56
N ASP A 143 27.82 11.49 -20.34
CA ASP A 143 28.06 10.07 -20.04
C ASP A 143 26.75 9.27 -19.86
N GLU A 144 25.59 9.92 -20.00
CA GLU A 144 24.25 9.31 -19.88
C GLU A 144 24.08 8.56 -18.54
N GLU A 145 24.58 9.15 -17.44
CA GLU A 145 24.60 8.51 -16.12
C GLU A 145 23.23 8.56 -15.43
N ASP A 146 22.46 9.62 -15.64
CA ASP A 146 21.23 9.93 -14.91
C ASP A 146 20.02 10.10 -15.84
N CYS A 147 19.44 8.96 -16.23
CA CYS A 147 18.23 8.94 -17.06
C CYS A 147 17.01 9.45 -16.27
N LEU A 148 16.47 10.60 -16.69
CA LEU A 148 15.41 11.34 -16.01
C LEU A 148 14.01 10.77 -16.28
N GLY A 149 13.84 10.08 -17.40
CA GLY A 149 12.56 9.50 -17.80
C GLY A 149 12.62 8.82 -19.16
N TRP A 150 11.52 8.16 -19.53
CA TRP A 150 11.35 7.47 -20.80
C TRP A 150 10.09 7.92 -21.54
N ILE A 151 10.17 7.89 -22.87
CA ILE A 151 9.00 7.87 -23.75
C ILE A 151 9.02 6.55 -24.53
N THR A 152 8.05 5.69 -24.28
CA THR A 152 7.98 4.36 -24.91
C THR A 152 6.77 4.28 -25.84
N ILE A 153 7.01 4.00 -27.12
CA ILE A 153 5.97 3.72 -28.12
C ILE A 153 5.76 2.21 -28.16
N MET A 154 4.56 1.76 -27.83
CA MET A 154 4.21 0.36 -27.70
C MET A 154 2.94 0.02 -28.47
N GLU A 155 2.72 -1.28 -28.67
CA GLU A 155 1.49 -1.73 -29.29
C GLU A 155 0.27 -1.33 -28.45
N LYS A 156 -0.77 -0.84 -29.11
CA LYS A 156 -2.06 -0.60 -28.47
C LYS A 156 -2.79 -1.94 -28.26
N CYS A 157 -3.40 -2.09 -27.09
CA CYS A 157 -4.23 -3.24 -26.70
C CYS A 157 -5.68 -2.80 -26.48
N ASP A 158 -6.58 -3.77 -26.34
CA ASP A 158 -8.02 -3.54 -26.31
C ASP A 158 -8.51 -3.07 -24.92
N SER A 159 -8.01 -3.71 -23.86
CA SER A 159 -8.36 -3.39 -22.47
C SER A 159 -7.37 -4.06 -21.50
N ASP A 160 -7.32 -3.58 -20.26
CA ASP A 160 -6.61 -4.23 -19.16
C ASP A 160 -7.47 -5.33 -18.49
N LEU A 161 -6.81 -6.33 -17.90
CA LEU A 161 -7.47 -7.47 -17.30
C LEU A 161 -8.30 -7.07 -16.06
N ARG A 162 -7.93 -6.02 -15.32
CA ARG A 162 -8.74 -5.54 -14.17
C ARG A 162 -10.11 -5.09 -14.65
N THR A 163 -10.16 -4.25 -15.67
CA THR A 163 -11.41 -3.74 -16.26
C THR A 163 -12.29 -4.91 -16.73
N LEU A 164 -11.71 -5.86 -17.45
CA LEU A 164 -12.43 -7.00 -17.98
C LEU A 164 -12.96 -7.96 -16.89
N LEU A 165 -12.17 -8.22 -15.84
CA LEU A 165 -12.60 -9.05 -14.70
C LEU A 165 -13.67 -8.36 -13.86
N LYS A 166 -13.50 -7.07 -13.55
CA LYS A 166 -14.49 -6.28 -12.80
C LYS A 166 -15.86 -6.21 -13.48
N GLN A 167 -15.85 -6.13 -14.81
CA GLN A 167 -17.07 -6.08 -15.62
C GLN A 167 -17.61 -7.49 -15.95
N GLU A 168 -16.96 -8.54 -15.45
CA GLU A 168 -17.28 -9.95 -15.71
C GLU A 168 -17.42 -10.28 -17.21
N LYS A 169 -16.57 -9.65 -18.04
CA LYS A 169 -16.63 -9.75 -19.51
C LYS A 169 -15.91 -10.96 -20.10
N LEU A 170 -15.10 -11.66 -19.31
CA LEU A 170 -14.36 -12.84 -19.76
C LEU A 170 -15.05 -14.12 -19.30
N ASN A 171 -15.31 -15.03 -20.24
CA ASN A 171 -15.77 -16.38 -19.94
C ASN A 171 -14.61 -17.27 -19.46
N LEU A 172 -14.94 -18.49 -19.01
CA LEU A 172 -13.94 -19.43 -18.46
C LEU A 172 -12.85 -19.79 -19.48
N THR A 173 -13.19 -19.98 -20.75
CA THR A 173 -12.22 -20.33 -21.80
C THR A 173 -11.22 -19.20 -22.03
N GLU A 174 -11.70 -17.96 -22.06
CA GLU A 174 -10.84 -16.77 -22.18
C GLU A 174 -9.96 -16.58 -20.95
N ARG A 175 -10.50 -16.80 -19.74
CA ARG A 175 -9.75 -16.78 -18.48
C ARG A 175 -8.65 -17.84 -18.46
N LYS A 176 -8.93 -19.07 -18.93
CA LYS A 176 -7.92 -20.13 -19.09
C LYS A 176 -6.81 -19.73 -20.05
N LYS A 177 -7.17 -19.25 -21.25
CA LYS A 177 -6.19 -18.78 -22.25
C LYS A 177 -5.31 -17.65 -21.69
N THR A 178 -5.94 -16.71 -20.98
CA THR A 178 -5.25 -15.59 -20.31
C THR A 178 -4.29 -16.10 -19.23
N ALA A 179 -4.73 -17.02 -18.37
CA ALA A 179 -3.90 -17.61 -17.32
C ALA A 179 -2.66 -18.32 -17.88
N ILE A 180 -2.84 -19.09 -18.95
CA ILE A 180 -1.75 -19.78 -19.65
C ILE A 180 -0.78 -18.78 -20.26
N GLY A 181 -1.30 -17.74 -20.95
CA GLY A 181 -0.47 -16.69 -21.52
C GLY A 181 0.35 -15.92 -20.48
N ILE A 182 -0.25 -15.58 -19.32
CA ILE A 182 0.48 -14.96 -18.20
C ILE A 182 1.58 -15.89 -17.72
N ARG A 183 1.30 -17.18 -17.52
CA ARG A 183 2.29 -18.18 -17.09
C ARG A 183 3.45 -18.28 -18.07
N HIS A 184 3.17 -18.43 -19.36
CA HIS A 184 4.19 -18.49 -20.41
C HIS A 184 5.03 -17.22 -20.48
N GLY A 185 4.40 -16.04 -20.37
CA GLY A 185 5.09 -14.76 -20.31
C GLY A 185 6.03 -14.64 -19.10
N MET A 186 5.56 -15.01 -17.90
CA MET A 186 6.39 -15.01 -16.69
C MET A 186 7.57 -16.01 -16.79
N ASP A 187 7.31 -17.23 -17.28
CA ASP A 187 8.34 -18.25 -17.50
C ASP A 187 9.39 -17.75 -18.50
N TYR A 188 8.95 -17.08 -19.57
CA TYR A 188 9.84 -16.48 -20.55
C TYR A 188 10.71 -15.37 -19.95
N LEU A 189 10.12 -14.41 -19.23
CA LEU A 189 10.87 -13.34 -18.57
C LEU A 189 11.92 -13.92 -17.62
N ALA A 190 11.54 -14.90 -16.80
CA ALA A 190 12.45 -15.56 -15.88
C ALA A 190 13.63 -16.23 -16.61
N LYS A 191 13.37 -16.90 -17.74
CA LYS A 191 14.41 -17.53 -18.59
C LYS A 191 15.40 -16.52 -19.16
N ILE A 192 14.95 -15.31 -19.49
CA ILE A 192 15.83 -14.24 -19.99
C ILE A 192 16.46 -13.39 -18.87
N GLY A 193 16.25 -13.75 -17.61
CA GLY A 193 16.85 -13.08 -16.45
C GLY A 193 16.08 -11.86 -15.94
N ILE A 194 14.81 -11.69 -16.32
CA ILE A 194 13.93 -10.61 -15.83
C ILE A 194 12.87 -11.21 -14.90
N ARG A 195 12.68 -10.64 -13.72
CA ARG A 195 11.54 -10.96 -12.84
C ARG A 195 10.68 -9.73 -12.67
N HIS A 196 9.38 -9.85 -12.97
CA HIS A 196 8.49 -8.69 -13.08
C HIS A 196 8.15 -8.01 -11.74
N HIS A 197 7.97 -8.79 -10.67
CA HIS A 197 7.61 -8.36 -9.30
C HIS A 197 6.33 -7.51 -9.11
N ASP A 198 5.64 -7.13 -10.19
CA ASP A 198 4.37 -6.39 -10.12
C ASP A 198 3.32 -6.98 -11.07
N VAL A 199 3.16 -8.32 -11.05
CA VAL A 199 2.13 -9.00 -11.85
C VAL A 199 0.77 -8.87 -11.16
N LYS A 200 -0.12 -8.12 -11.80
CA LYS A 200 -1.48 -7.82 -11.34
C LYS A 200 -2.40 -7.59 -12.54
N PRO A 201 -3.73 -7.63 -12.37
CA PRO A 201 -4.67 -7.47 -13.47
C PRO A 201 -4.47 -6.19 -14.32
N GLU A 202 -4.07 -5.05 -13.75
CA GLU A 202 -3.81 -3.83 -14.55
C GLU A 202 -2.58 -3.94 -15.43
N ASN A 203 -1.60 -4.75 -15.03
CA ASN A 203 -0.37 -4.95 -15.77
C ASN A 203 -0.47 -6.11 -16.78
N ILE A 204 -1.67 -6.63 -17.00
CA ILE A 204 -1.99 -7.57 -18.07
C ILE A 204 -2.97 -6.91 -19.02
N LEU A 205 -2.54 -6.62 -20.25
CA LEU A 205 -3.42 -6.16 -21.31
C LEU A 205 -3.90 -7.33 -22.17
N LEU A 206 -5.08 -7.23 -22.78
CA LEU A 206 -5.52 -8.14 -23.82
C LEU A 206 -5.47 -7.48 -25.18
N LYS A 207 -4.89 -8.18 -26.17
CA LYS A 207 -4.95 -7.82 -27.59
C LYS A 207 -5.45 -9.00 -28.39
N ASN A 208 -6.62 -8.88 -28.99
CA ASN A 208 -7.27 -9.98 -29.73
C ASN A 208 -7.34 -11.28 -28.90
N GLY A 209 -7.63 -11.16 -27.60
CA GLY A 209 -7.68 -12.28 -26.67
C GLY A 209 -6.32 -12.94 -26.36
N VAL A 210 -5.20 -12.27 -26.64
CA VAL A 210 -3.85 -12.67 -26.19
C VAL A 210 -3.43 -11.77 -25.04
N ALA A 211 -3.08 -12.37 -23.91
CA ALA A 211 -2.62 -11.67 -22.72
C ALA A 211 -1.19 -11.13 -22.92
N LYS A 212 -0.93 -9.89 -22.52
CA LYS A 212 0.37 -9.20 -22.66
C LYS A 212 0.77 -8.58 -21.32
N ILE A 213 1.90 -9.02 -20.78
CA ILE A 213 2.50 -8.42 -19.58
C ILE A 213 3.11 -7.07 -19.96
N ILE A 214 2.72 -6.04 -19.23
CA ILE A 214 3.20 -4.66 -19.34
C ILE A 214 3.80 -4.19 -18.02
N ASP A 215 4.39 -2.99 -18.07
CA ASP A 215 4.87 -2.22 -16.93
C ASP A 215 6.08 -2.79 -16.19
N PHE A 216 7.25 -2.58 -16.80
CA PHE A 216 8.54 -3.02 -16.28
C PHE A 216 9.17 -2.06 -15.25
N GLY A 217 8.36 -1.22 -14.59
CA GLY A 217 8.85 -0.22 -13.61
C GLY A 217 9.42 -0.83 -12.33
N VAL A 218 9.02 -2.05 -11.98
CA VAL A 218 9.38 -2.73 -10.70
C VAL A 218 10.10 -4.05 -10.95
N VAL A 219 10.92 -4.17 -12.01
CA VAL A 219 11.57 -5.46 -12.32
C VAL A 219 12.90 -5.67 -11.60
N MET A 220 13.22 -6.94 -11.35
CA MET A 220 14.59 -7.36 -11.11
C MET A 220 15.24 -7.75 -12.44
N ASP A 221 16.37 -7.15 -12.77
CA ASP A 221 17.19 -7.48 -13.94
C ASP A 221 18.48 -8.21 -13.52
N ALA A 222 18.49 -9.51 -13.77
CA ALA A 222 19.67 -10.37 -13.72
C ALA A 222 20.26 -10.64 -15.11
N SER A 223 19.61 -10.21 -16.19
CA SER A 223 20.04 -10.39 -17.57
C SER A 223 21.29 -9.56 -17.89
N ARG A 224 21.37 -8.35 -17.31
CA ARG A 224 22.39 -7.33 -17.57
C ARG A 224 22.53 -7.00 -19.07
N ARG A 225 21.46 -7.21 -19.85
CA ARG A 225 21.45 -6.91 -21.28
C ARG A 225 21.07 -5.46 -21.49
N GLU A 226 22.04 -4.69 -21.94
CA GLU A 226 21.86 -3.28 -22.30
C GLU A 226 20.70 -3.07 -23.27
N SER A 227 20.51 -3.97 -24.22
CA SER A 227 19.43 -3.84 -25.20
C SER A 227 18.02 -3.91 -24.58
N TYR A 228 17.82 -4.72 -23.54
CA TYR A 228 16.54 -4.76 -22.82
C TYR A 228 16.27 -3.46 -22.07
N ARG A 229 17.31 -2.82 -21.56
CA ARG A 229 17.21 -1.48 -20.98
C ARG A 229 16.86 -0.45 -22.04
N GLN A 230 17.65 -0.39 -23.11
CA GLN A 230 17.45 0.56 -24.21
C GLN A 230 16.05 0.48 -24.79
N MET A 231 15.44 -0.71 -24.83
CA MET A 231 14.07 -0.92 -25.30
C MET A 231 12.97 -0.76 -24.23
N GLY A 232 13.30 -0.27 -23.02
CA GLY A 232 12.32 0.08 -21.98
C GLY A 232 11.78 -1.10 -21.16
N TYR A 233 12.52 -2.21 -21.05
CA TYR A 233 12.12 -3.40 -20.27
C TYR A 233 12.87 -3.56 -18.94
N THR A 234 13.97 -2.84 -18.72
CA THR A 234 14.76 -2.91 -17.48
C THR A 234 15.41 -1.57 -17.19
N ARG A 235 15.69 -1.24 -15.92
CA ARG A 235 16.28 0.06 -15.51
C ARG A 235 17.71 -0.09 -14.99
N ARG A 236 18.55 0.96 -15.16
CA ARG A 236 19.88 1.03 -14.52
C ARG A 236 19.74 1.18 -13.00
N GLY A 237 20.79 0.78 -12.28
CA GLY A 237 20.93 1.01 -10.84
C GLY A 237 20.88 -0.26 -10.00
N SER A 238 21.56 -0.22 -8.86
CA SER A 238 21.63 -1.36 -7.93
C SER A 238 20.27 -1.75 -7.33
N LYS A 239 19.30 -0.83 -7.32
CA LYS A 239 17.90 -1.06 -6.92
C LYS A 239 17.25 -2.24 -7.66
N PHE A 240 17.50 -2.35 -8.97
CA PHE A 240 16.86 -3.35 -9.83
C PHE A 240 17.66 -4.66 -9.92
N LYS A 241 18.79 -4.79 -9.23
CA LYS A 241 19.59 -6.02 -9.23
C LYS A 241 19.13 -7.05 -8.19
N TYR A 242 18.40 -6.62 -7.17
CA TYR A 242 18.02 -7.46 -6.04
C TYR A 242 16.56 -7.19 -5.62
N PHE A 243 15.77 -8.25 -5.45
CA PHE A 243 14.34 -8.13 -5.11
C PHE A 243 14.09 -7.35 -3.81
N TYR A 244 14.94 -7.54 -2.81
CA TYR A 244 14.81 -6.87 -1.50
C TYR A 244 15.20 -5.38 -1.57
N SER A 245 15.70 -4.90 -2.71
CA SER A 245 16.03 -3.50 -2.95
C SER A 245 14.94 -2.74 -3.73
N LEU A 246 13.90 -3.43 -4.21
CA LEU A 246 12.84 -2.80 -5.01
C LEU A 246 12.01 -1.83 -4.15
N PHE A 247 11.64 -2.25 -2.93
CA PHE A 247 10.77 -1.50 -2.02
C PHE A 247 9.58 -0.92 -2.76
N ALA A 248 8.87 -1.74 -3.52
CA ALA A 248 7.70 -1.32 -4.29
C ALA A 248 6.77 -2.49 -4.52
N GLY A 249 5.49 -2.19 -4.74
CA GLY A 249 4.53 -3.19 -5.16
C GLY A 249 3.09 -2.70 -5.05
N SER A 250 2.15 -3.55 -5.46
CA SER A 250 0.71 -3.28 -5.44
C SER A 250 0.00 -4.00 -4.29
N PRO A 251 -0.93 -3.35 -3.56
CA PRO A 251 -1.69 -4.01 -2.50
C PRO A 251 -2.44 -5.23 -3.04
N GLY A 252 -2.34 -6.34 -2.32
CA GLY A 252 -2.98 -7.62 -2.67
C GLY A 252 -2.29 -8.42 -3.78
N PHE A 253 -1.21 -7.92 -4.38
CA PHE A 253 -0.44 -8.62 -5.41
C PHE A 253 1.07 -8.69 -5.11
N SER A 254 1.53 -8.00 -4.07
CA SER A 254 2.94 -7.91 -3.67
C SER A 254 3.40 -9.06 -2.78
N GLN A 255 4.69 -9.36 -2.86
CA GLN A 255 5.36 -10.38 -2.06
C GLN A 255 6.06 -9.79 -0.84
N ASN A 256 6.06 -10.47 0.31
CA ASN A 256 6.67 -9.95 1.55
C ASN A 256 8.15 -9.55 1.37
N HIS A 257 8.90 -10.34 0.60
CA HIS A 257 10.34 -10.14 0.39
C HIS A 257 10.66 -8.89 -0.42
N GLN A 258 9.80 -8.48 -1.35
CA GLN A 258 10.03 -7.29 -2.16
C GLN A 258 9.64 -6.01 -1.40
N LEU A 259 8.70 -6.13 -0.46
CA LEU A 259 8.21 -5.01 0.34
C LEU A 259 9.13 -4.69 1.53
N THR A 260 9.60 -5.73 2.24
CA THR A 260 10.29 -5.56 3.54
C THR A 260 11.63 -6.30 3.64
N GLY A 261 12.04 -7.05 2.61
CA GLY A 261 13.21 -7.93 2.66
C GLY A 261 13.00 -9.25 3.40
N GLY A 262 11.77 -9.50 3.87
CA GLY A 262 11.37 -10.68 4.65
C GLY A 262 11.27 -11.99 3.89
N HIS A 263 11.21 -13.13 4.59
CA HIS A 263 11.08 -14.48 3.98
C HIS A 263 9.62 -14.98 3.84
N GLY A 264 8.65 -14.08 3.78
CA GLY A 264 7.23 -14.44 3.78
C GLY A 264 6.71 -15.03 2.46
N ASP A 265 5.46 -15.54 2.52
CA ASP A 265 4.80 -16.27 1.43
C ASP A 265 4.71 -15.46 0.11
N MET A 266 4.83 -16.15 -1.03
CA MET A 266 4.64 -15.56 -2.37
C MET A 266 3.16 -15.48 -2.72
N SER A 267 2.71 -14.36 -3.27
CA SER A 267 1.33 -14.21 -3.78
C SER A 267 1.23 -14.62 -5.24
N ALA A 268 0.24 -15.46 -5.54
CA ALA A 268 -0.17 -15.86 -6.90
C ALA A 268 -1.60 -15.40 -7.20
N ASN A 269 -2.00 -14.31 -6.54
CA ASN A 269 -3.39 -13.89 -6.42
C ASN A 269 -4.04 -13.63 -7.77
N ILE A 270 -3.28 -13.27 -8.82
CA ILE A 270 -3.80 -13.10 -10.18
C ILE A 270 -4.58 -14.33 -10.69
N PHE A 271 -4.17 -15.54 -10.35
CA PHE A 271 -4.89 -16.75 -10.74
C PHE A 271 -6.20 -16.92 -9.96
N VAL A 272 -6.24 -16.49 -8.69
CA VAL A 272 -7.49 -16.42 -7.92
C VAL A 272 -8.49 -15.49 -8.62
N PHE A 273 -8.04 -14.31 -9.04
CA PHE A 273 -8.87 -13.34 -9.77
C PHE A 273 -9.32 -13.84 -11.16
N LEU A 274 -8.51 -14.64 -11.84
CA LEU A 274 -8.90 -15.23 -13.12
C LEU A 274 -9.98 -16.30 -12.96
N PHE A 275 -9.99 -17.06 -11.86
CA PHE A 275 -10.89 -18.21 -11.70
C PHE A 275 -11.99 -18.02 -10.66
N CYS A 276 -12.11 -16.84 -10.08
CA CYS A 276 -13.25 -16.40 -9.28
C CYS A 276 -13.93 -15.21 -9.97
N ASP A 277 -15.21 -14.95 -9.66
CA ASP A 277 -15.76 -13.61 -9.88
C ASP A 277 -15.02 -12.58 -9.00
N TRP A 278 -15.09 -11.30 -9.38
CA TRP A 278 -14.31 -10.25 -8.76
C TRP A 278 -14.49 -10.19 -7.24
N LYS A 279 -15.74 -10.26 -6.75
CA LYS A 279 -16.03 -10.13 -5.32
C LYS A 279 -15.65 -11.39 -4.54
N THR A 280 -15.85 -12.56 -5.14
CA THR A 280 -15.45 -13.85 -4.60
C THR A 280 -13.93 -13.90 -4.39
N ALA A 281 -13.13 -13.44 -5.36
CA ALA A 281 -11.67 -13.43 -5.23
C ALA A 281 -11.20 -12.70 -3.98
N TRP A 282 -11.69 -11.47 -3.76
CA TRP A 282 -11.37 -10.69 -2.57
C TRP A 282 -11.87 -11.34 -1.28
N THR A 283 -13.06 -11.93 -1.32
CA THR A 283 -13.66 -12.58 -0.15
C THR A 283 -12.83 -13.79 0.28
N LEU A 284 -12.48 -14.67 -0.65
CA LEU A 284 -11.67 -15.87 -0.37
C LEU A 284 -10.26 -15.53 0.13
N LEU A 285 -9.68 -14.44 -0.37
CA LEU A 285 -8.35 -13.98 0.04
C LEU A 285 -8.36 -13.29 1.41
N TYR A 286 -9.31 -12.39 1.69
CA TYR A 286 -9.16 -11.43 2.79
C TYR A 286 -10.29 -11.44 3.83
N ARG A 287 -11.41 -12.13 3.61
CA ARG A 287 -12.43 -12.27 4.66
C ARG A 287 -12.04 -13.39 5.63
N PRO A 288 -11.97 -13.14 6.94
CA PRO A 288 -11.76 -14.21 7.91
C PRO A 288 -12.94 -15.18 7.86
N VAL A 289 -12.65 -16.48 7.97
CA VAL A 289 -13.65 -17.56 7.91
C VAL A 289 -13.57 -18.41 9.19
N GLU A 290 -14.70 -18.97 9.58
CA GLU A 290 -14.79 -19.98 10.66
C GLU A 290 -14.65 -21.40 10.08
N ASP A 291 -14.37 -22.40 10.94
CA ASP A 291 -14.10 -23.78 10.50
C ASP A 291 -15.29 -24.42 9.75
N THR A 292 -16.52 -24.07 10.11
CA THR A 292 -17.75 -24.55 9.44
C THR A 292 -17.85 -23.98 8.04
N GLU A 293 -17.75 -22.66 7.90
CA GLU A 293 -17.74 -21.95 6.63
C GLU A 293 -16.58 -22.39 5.74
N TYR A 294 -15.39 -22.60 6.31
CA TYR A 294 -14.23 -23.09 5.55
C TYR A 294 -14.55 -24.41 4.84
N LYS A 295 -15.24 -25.35 5.50
CA LYS A 295 -15.62 -26.64 4.88
C LYS A 295 -16.63 -26.46 3.76
N GLU A 296 -17.54 -25.51 3.87
CA GLU A 296 -18.51 -25.17 2.82
C GLU A 296 -17.81 -24.57 1.60
N LEU A 297 -16.90 -23.61 1.82
CA LEU A 297 -16.07 -23.02 0.77
C LEU A 297 -15.19 -24.09 0.09
N GLU A 298 -14.58 -24.98 0.88
CA GLU A 298 -13.78 -26.11 0.39
C GLU A 298 -14.57 -27.00 -0.55
N TYR A 299 -15.81 -27.35 -0.17
CA TYR A 299 -16.70 -28.14 -1.00
C TYR A 299 -17.05 -27.40 -2.30
N MET A 300 -17.41 -26.12 -2.22
CA MET A 300 -17.76 -25.31 -3.41
C MET A 300 -16.60 -25.20 -4.40
N VAL A 301 -15.38 -24.94 -3.93
CA VAL A 301 -14.20 -24.84 -4.81
C VAL A 301 -13.89 -26.18 -5.46
N LYS A 302 -13.99 -27.29 -4.71
CA LYS A 302 -13.82 -28.65 -5.26
C LYS A 302 -14.81 -28.96 -6.37
N MET A 303 -16.08 -28.57 -6.22
CA MET A 303 -17.11 -28.78 -7.25
C MET A 303 -16.80 -28.06 -8.58
N THR A 304 -15.91 -27.07 -8.56
CA THR A 304 -15.43 -26.34 -9.76
C THR A 304 -14.09 -26.83 -10.28
N ASN A 305 -13.50 -27.87 -9.68
CA ASN A 305 -12.12 -28.33 -9.92
C ASN A 305 -11.05 -27.23 -9.75
N ALA A 306 -11.32 -26.21 -8.94
CA ALA A 306 -10.45 -25.03 -8.79
C ALA A 306 -9.50 -25.12 -7.60
N ASP A 307 -9.22 -26.30 -7.03
CA ASP A 307 -8.29 -26.45 -5.89
C ASP A 307 -6.89 -25.91 -6.17
N CYS A 308 -6.48 -25.87 -7.44
CA CYS A 308 -5.17 -25.35 -7.84
C CYS A 308 -5.00 -23.85 -7.53
N ILE A 309 -6.06 -23.07 -7.34
CA ILE A 309 -5.97 -21.64 -6.96
C ILE A 309 -5.37 -21.43 -5.57
N LYS A 310 -5.32 -22.48 -4.73
CA LYS A 310 -4.64 -22.45 -3.42
C LYS A 310 -3.11 -22.49 -3.55
N ARG A 311 -2.59 -22.81 -4.74
CA ARG A 311 -1.15 -22.97 -4.97
C ARG A 311 -0.51 -21.68 -5.43
N GLN A 312 0.75 -21.48 -5.08
CA GLN A 312 1.54 -20.33 -5.53
C GLN A 312 1.88 -20.39 -7.04
N ASN A 313 1.94 -21.59 -7.62
CA ASN A 313 2.20 -21.75 -9.04
C ASN A 313 1.38 -22.93 -9.57
N PRO A 314 0.09 -22.72 -9.91
CA PRO A 314 -0.75 -23.77 -10.46
C PRO A 314 -0.21 -24.24 -11.81
N LYS A 315 -0.24 -25.56 -12.06
CA LYS A 315 0.23 -26.12 -13.32
C LYS A 315 -0.80 -25.89 -14.44
N GLU A 316 -0.34 -25.91 -15.69
CA GLU A 316 -1.21 -25.66 -16.85
C GLU A 316 -2.36 -26.66 -16.97
N ASP A 317 -2.09 -27.95 -16.78
CA ASP A 317 -3.10 -29.01 -16.77
C ASP A 317 -4.17 -28.78 -15.69
N GLU A 318 -3.77 -28.25 -14.54
CA GLU A 318 -4.69 -27.94 -13.44
C GLU A 318 -5.56 -26.72 -13.74
N LEU A 319 -4.99 -25.68 -14.37
CA LEU A 319 -5.74 -24.51 -14.82
C LEU A 319 -6.76 -24.89 -15.89
N LEU A 320 -6.39 -25.80 -16.80
CA LEU A 320 -7.27 -26.33 -17.84
C LEU A 320 -8.38 -27.23 -17.28
N ALA A 321 -8.15 -27.90 -16.15
CA ALA A 321 -9.13 -28.78 -15.50
C ALA A 321 -10.27 -28.04 -14.77
N ILE A 322 -10.11 -26.74 -14.47
CA ILE A 322 -11.14 -25.92 -13.82
C ILE A 322 -12.42 -25.95 -14.66
N SER A 323 -13.54 -26.37 -14.08
CA SER A 323 -14.80 -26.59 -14.79
C SER A 323 -15.72 -25.37 -14.79
N LYS A 324 -15.60 -24.48 -13.81
CA LYS A 324 -16.44 -23.28 -13.65
C LYS A 324 -15.69 -22.16 -12.93
N ILE A 325 -16.08 -20.90 -13.19
CA ILE A 325 -15.67 -19.75 -12.38
C ILE A 325 -16.26 -19.93 -10.97
N VAL A 326 -15.43 -19.83 -9.94
CA VAL A 326 -15.83 -19.89 -8.54
C VAL A 326 -16.63 -18.64 -8.20
N SER A 327 -17.82 -18.82 -7.65
CA SER A 327 -18.70 -17.74 -7.23
C SER A 327 -19.39 -18.11 -5.93
N ILE A 328 -19.37 -17.21 -4.95
CA ILE A 328 -20.04 -17.38 -3.65
C ILE A 328 -21.15 -16.34 -3.49
N ASN A 329 -22.31 -16.79 -3.01
CA ASN A 329 -23.50 -15.94 -2.87
C ASN A 329 -23.31 -14.84 -1.82
N ASP A 330 -22.51 -15.08 -0.79
CA ASP A 330 -22.26 -14.16 0.32
C ASP A 330 -20.93 -13.41 0.14
N SER A 331 -20.79 -12.74 -1.01
CA SER A 331 -19.65 -11.88 -1.27
C SER A 331 -19.82 -10.58 -0.48
N SER A 332 -19.17 -10.55 0.67
CA SER A 332 -19.23 -9.46 1.63
C SER A 332 -18.90 -8.13 0.94
N SER A 333 -19.79 -7.13 1.02
CA SER A 333 -19.56 -5.78 0.50
C SER A 333 -18.53 -4.97 1.31
N TYR A 334 -17.99 -5.55 2.39
CA TYR A 334 -17.19 -4.84 3.40
C TYR A 334 -15.76 -4.52 2.98
N LEU A 335 -15.17 -5.28 2.05
CA LEU A 335 -13.90 -4.91 1.44
C LEU A 335 -14.25 -3.90 0.34
N THR A 336 -13.74 -2.68 0.40
CA THR A 336 -14.03 -1.67 -0.62
C THR A 336 -13.32 -2.05 -1.93
N LEU A 337 -14.00 -2.83 -2.77
CA LEU A 337 -13.43 -3.46 -3.96
C LEU A 337 -13.28 -2.51 -5.15
N ASP A 338 -13.86 -1.32 -5.04
CA ASP A 338 -14.00 -0.36 -6.13
C ASP A 338 -13.08 0.85 -6.06
N ASP A 339 -12.23 0.90 -5.05
CA ASP A 339 -11.16 1.88 -4.96
C ASP A 339 -10.20 1.75 -6.17
N PRO A 340 -10.08 2.81 -7.01
CA PRO A 340 -9.22 2.79 -8.19
C PRO A 340 -7.71 2.78 -7.86
N ASN A 341 -7.35 3.08 -6.60
CA ASN A 341 -5.96 3.12 -6.12
C ASN A 341 -5.55 1.87 -5.35
N LEU A 342 -6.50 1.01 -4.93
CA LEU A 342 -6.26 -0.23 -4.19
C LEU A 342 -5.22 -1.15 -4.84
N THR A 343 -5.14 -1.16 -6.17
CA THR A 343 -4.30 -2.08 -6.92
C THR A 343 -3.16 -1.35 -7.67
N LYS A 344 -2.99 -0.04 -7.39
CA LYS A 344 -1.86 0.73 -7.93
C LYS A 344 -0.56 0.39 -7.21
N SER A 345 0.55 0.44 -7.96
CA SER A 345 1.88 0.18 -7.43
C SER A 345 2.33 1.38 -6.62
N VAL A 346 2.95 1.11 -5.48
CA VAL A 346 3.45 2.14 -4.58
C VAL A 346 4.91 1.83 -4.29
N GLN A 347 5.78 2.83 -4.43
CA GLN A 347 7.14 2.75 -3.92
C GLN A 347 7.10 2.86 -2.38
N MET A 348 7.51 1.83 -1.67
CA MET A 348 7.57 1.75 -0.21
C MET A 348 8.63 2.68 0.38
N ALA A 349 9.73 2.92 -0.35
CA ALA A 349 10.67 3.99 -0.02
C ALA A 349 10.01 5.38 -0.05
N SER A 350 8.93 5.49 -0.82
CA SER A 350 8.08 6.66 -0.95
C SER A 350 6.82 6.56 -0.09
N LEU A 351 6.72 5.59 0.83
CA LEU A 351 5.82 5.77 1.96
C LEU A 351 6.30 7.04 2.66
N LYS A 352 5.38 7.96 2.95
CA LYS A 352 5.60 9.22 3.64
C LYS A 352 6.16 8.92 5.02
N GLN A 353 7.47 8.65 5.09
CA GLN A 353 8.17 8.45 6.34
C GLN A 353 8.18 9.74 7.16
N ARG A 354 7.80 10.88 6.54
CA ARG A 354 7.75 12.21 7.14
C ARG A 354 6.43 12.99 7.09
N ALA A 355 5.28 12.45 6.70
CA ALA A 355 4.08 13.31 6.70
C ALA A 355 3.75 13.93 8.05
N THR A 356 4.23 13.35 9.16
CA THR A 356 4.84 14.08 10.30
C THR A 356 5.04 13.07 11.42
N LYS A 357 6.21 12.42 11.46
CA LYS A 357 6.73 11.99 12.76
C LYS A 357 6.98 13.26 13.54
N ILE A 358 6.03 13.61 14.39
CA ILE A 358 6.33 14.48 15.52
C ILE A 358 7.16 13.59 16.45
N ILE A 359 8.45 13.88 16.49
CA ILE A 359 9.45 13.06 17.16
C ILE A 359 9.49 13.46 18.63
N ASN A 360 9.86 12.51 19.49
CA ASN A 360 10.03 12.74 20.93
C ASN A 360 8.75 13.19 21.63
N LEU A 361 7.61 12.66 21.19
CA LEU A 361 6.36 12.86 21.91
C LEU A 361 6.36 12.11 23.24
N ASP A 362 5.66 12.71 24.19
CA ASP A 362 5.48 12.20 25.54
C ASP A 362 4.47 11.04 25.58
N PHE A 363 4.87 9.90 25.02
CA PHE A 363 4.17 8.62 25.13
C PHE A 363 4.99 7.63 25.96
N ASN A 364 4.31 6.91 26.86
CA ASN A 364 4.94 5.96 27.77
C ASN A 364 4.91 4.54 27.22
N ASN A 365 3.80 4.16 26.59
CA ASN A 365 3.51 2.80 26.14
C ASN A 365 3.53 2.66 24.61
N LEU A 366 3.36 3.76 23.90
CA LEU A 366 3.37 3.85 22.44
C LEU A 366 4.72 4.34 21.91
N THR A 367 4.85 4.30 20.58
CA THR A 367 6.03 4.83 19.92
C THR A 367 6.07 6.35 19.99
N LYS A 368 7.23 6.92 20.32
CA LYS A 368 7.44 8.38 20.43
C LYS A 368 7.23 9.17 19.14
N ASN A 369 7.04 8.46 18.04
CA ASN A 369 6.87 8.99 16.69
C ASN A 369 5.47 8.62 16.20
N VAL A 370 4.73 9.60 15.69
CA VAL A 370 3.36 9.44 15.17
C VAL A 370 3.37 9.51 13.64
N PHE A 371 2.42 8.89 12.95
CA PHE A 371 2.24 9.14 11.51
C PHE A 371 1.17 10.20 11.31
N ASP A 372 1.44 11.19 10.47
CA ASP A 372 0.38 12.03 9.91
C ASP A 372 -0.46 11.21 8.96
N GLN A 373 -1.75 11.33 9.14
CA GLN A 373 -2.74 10.64 8.35
C GLN A 373 -3.82 11.59 7.85
N LYS A 374 -3.54 12.90 7.76
CA LYS A 374 -4.41 13.87 7.08
C LYS A 374 -4.93 13.21 5.81
N GLU A 375 -6.24 13.04 5.78
CA GLU A 375 -6.95 12.57 4.58
C GLU A 375 -6.51 11.17 4.11
N SER A 376 -6.23 10.24 5.04
CA SER A 376 -6.00 8.82 4.72
C SER A 376 -6.98 7.88 5.44
N ASN A 377 -7.20 6.69 4.86
CA ASN A 377 -8.01 5.63 5.47
C ASN A 377 -7.30 4.85 6.57
N LEU A 378 -6.08 5.23 6.95
CA LEU A 378 -5.11 4.34 7.60
C LEU A 378 -5.09 4.43 9.13
N CYS A 379 -6.03 5.16 9.74
CA CYS A 379 -6.12 5.30 11.20
C CYS A 379 -6.30 3.99 11.95
N VAL A 380 -7.12 3.09 11.43
CA VAL A 380 -7.29 1.77 12.03
C VAL A 380 -6.03 0.91 11.97
N PRO A 381 -5.41 0.63 10.80
CA PRO A 381 -4.22 -0.21 10.76
C PRO A 381 -3.03 0.43 11.48
N ILE A 382 -2.91 1.75 11.49
CA ILE A 382 -1.83 2.41 12.25
C ILE A 382 -2.05 2.22 13.75
N SER A 383 -3.26 2.48 14.26
CA SER A 383 -3.56 2.25 15.68
C SER A 383 -3.32 0.78 16.08
N VAL A 384 -3.76 -0.16 15.27
CA VAL A 384 -3.53 -1.60 15.53
C VAL A 384 -2.05 -1.98 15.42
N THR A 385 -1.30 -1.38 14.50
CA THR A 385 0.16 -1.58 14.40
C THR A 385 0.87 -1.10 15.66
N SER A 386 0.47 0.05 16.22
CA SER A 386 1.00 0.55 17.50
C SER A 386 0.73 -0.43 18.65
N LEU A 387 -0.48 -0.99 18.72
CA LEU A 387 -0.82 -2.02 19.71
C LEU A 387 0.01 -3.30 19.52
N ILE A 388 0.23 -3.77 18.29
CA ILE A 388 1.07 -4.93 18.01
C ILE A 388 2.51 -4.68 18.47
N ARG A 389 3.08 -3.51 18.18
CA ARG A 389 4.43 -3.14 18.64
C ARG A 389 4.55 -3.17 20.16
N HIS A 390 3.54 -2.64 20.86
CA HIS A 390 3.49 -2.72 22.31
C HIS A 390 3.46 -4.18 22.78
N ALA A 391 2.58 -5.02 22.21
CA ALA A 391 2.47 -6.42 22.60
C ALA A 391 3.74 -7.25 22.29
N LEU A 392 4.44 -6.98 21.19
CA LEU A 392 5.73 -7.62 20.90
C LEU A 392 6.73 -7.38 22.03
N LYS A 393 6.85 -6.12 22.46
CA LYS A 393 7.79 -5.72 23.49
C LYS A 393 7.40 -6.25 24.87
N TYR A 394 6.13 -6.11 25.26
CA TYR A 394 5.72 -6.33 26.65
C TYR A 394 5.05 -7.68 26.91
N ASP A 395 4.39 -8.28 25.91
CA ASP A 395 3.76 -9.60 26.09
C ASP A 395 4.72 -10.74 25.71
N LEU A 396 5.54 -10.54 24.66
CA LEU A 396 6.45 -11.57 24.17
C LEU A 396 7.93 -11.33 24.55
N ASN A 397 8.26 -10.17 25.13
CA ASN A 397 9.63 -9.75 25.38
C ASN A 397 10.52 -9.88 24.13
N PHE A 398 9.96 -9.56 22.95
CA PHE A 398 10.63 -9.69 21.67
C PHE A 398 11.44 -8.43 21.37
N ASP A 399 12.75 -8.58 21.26
CA ASP A 399 13.65 -7.52 20.82
C ASP A 399 13.80 -7.52 19.29
N ASP A 400 13.57 -6.36 18.68
CA ASP A 400 13.63 -6.16 17.23
C ASP A 400 14.96 -5.51 16.83
N GLU A 401 16.06 -6.16 17.22
CA GLU A 401 17.44 -5.69 17.04
C GLU A 401 17.73 -5.26 15.58
N TYR A 402 17.18 -5.99 14.61
CA TYR A 402 17.40 -5.77 13.18
C TYR A 402 16.35 -4.88 12.50
N ASN A 403 15.45 -4.25 13.26
CA ASN A 403 14.34 -3.43 12.73
C ASN A 403 13.53 -4.15 11.64
N ASN A 404 13.32 -5.45 11.80
CA ASN A 404 12.53 -6.28 10.89
C ASN A 404 11.02 -6.20 11.18
N TYR A 405 10.67 -5.68 12.36
CA TYR A 405 9.30 -5.46 12.83
C TYR A 405 9.08 -4.01 13.24
N SER A 406 9.75 -3.07 12.56
CA SER A 406 9.49 -1.63 12.67
C SER A 406 8.04 -1.31 12.30
N ILE A 407 7.54 -0.16 12.77
CA ILE A 407 6.14 0.23 12.51
C ILE A 407 5.89 0.32 11.00
N GLU A 408 6.85 0.82 10.23
CA GLU A 408 6.79 0.97 8.78
C GLU A 408 6.65 -0.40 8.10
N LYS A 409 7.50 -1.37 8.48
CA LYS A 409 7.44 -2.72 7.91
C LYS A 409 6.14 -3.43 8.30
N LEU A 410 5.74 -3.34 9.57
CA LEU A 410 4.47 -3.92 10.04
C LEU A 410 3.27 -3.32 9.31
N LEU A 411 3.19 -1.99 9.24
CA LEU A 411 2.12 -1.28 8.54
C LEU A 411 2.10 -1.66 7.05
N THR A 412 3.26 -1.73 6.41
CA THR A 412 3.40 -2.17 5.01
C THR A 412 2.82 -3.57 4.80
N ILE A 413 3.24 -4.56 5.58
CA ILE A 413 2.70 -5.92 5.47
C ILE A 413 1.20 -5.94 5.78
N PHE A 414 0.77 -5.12 6.73
CA PHE A 414 -0.63 -5.04 7.10
C PHE A 414 -1.50 -4.54 5.94
N THR A 415 -1.13 -3.42 5.33
CA THR A 415 -1.91 -2.71 4.30
C THR A 415 -1.66 -3.19 2.89
N MET A 416 -0.61 -3.98 2.65
CA MET A 416 -0.28 -4.53 1.32
C MET A 416 -0.64 -6.01 1.18
N VAL A 417 -0.66 -6.77 2.28
CA VAL A 417 -0.75 -8.23 2.24
C VAL A 417 -1.91 -8.77 3.07
N ILE A 418 -2.04 -8.35 4.33
CA ILE A 418 -3.05 -8.94 5.24
C ILE A 418 -4.44 -8.36 5.00
N TYR A 419 -4.49 -7.05 4.83
CA TYR A 419 -5.70 -6.28 4.60
C TYR A 419 -5.38 -5.19 3.55
N PRO A 420 -5.28 -5.57 2.26
CA PRO A 420 -4.89 -4.65 1.19
C PRO A 420 -5.79 -3.44 1.11
N ARG A 421 -5.20 -2.25 1.02
CA ARG A 421 -5.91 -0.96 0.91
C ARG A 421 -5.16 0.05 0.06
N SER A 422 -5.87 1.08 -0.40
CA SER A 422 -5.23 2.28 -0.93
C SER A 422 -4.27 2.84 0.13
N LEU A 423 -3.04 3.09 -0.30
CA LEU A 423 -2.01 3.80 0.46
C LEU A 423 -2.00 5.30 0.16
N SER A 424 -3.05 5.80 -0.50
CA SER A 424 -3.18 7.21 -0.78
C SER A 424 -3.18 8.03 0.51
N GLY A 425 -2.55 9.19 0.44
CA GLY A 425 -2.26 10.01 1.61
C GLY A 425 -1.03 9.54 2.41
N LEU A 426 -0.49 8.34 2.14
CA LEU A 426 0.80 7.86 2.67
C LEU A 426 1.87 7.63 1.60
N ASN A 427 1.61 7.83 0.31
CA ASN A 427 2.63 7.80 -0.73
C ASN A 427 3.18 9.22 -1.03
N LEU A 428 4.43 9.35 -1.49
CA LEU A 428 5.05 10.66 -1.79
C LEU A 428 4.31 11.43 -2.89
N ASN A 429 3.59 10.75 -3.78
CA ASN A 429 2.77 11.36 -4.82
C ASN A 429 1.29 11.00 -4.61
N PRO A 430 0.64 11.57 -3.57
CA PRO A 430 -0.75 11.24 -3.25
C PRO A 430 -1.70 11.84 -4.29
N ASN A 431 -2.71 11.06 -4.69
CA ASN A 431 -3.78 11.62 -5.51
C ASN A 431 -4.69 12.49 -4.63
N THR A 432 -4.55 13.81 -4.73
CA THR A 432 -5.32 14.78 -3.92
C THR A 432 -6.83 14.78 -4.21
N ASP A 433 -7.26 14.16 -5.32
CA ASP A 433 -8.66 14.13 -5.73
C ASP A 433 -9.39 12.89 -5.18
N GLU A 434 -8.71 12.06 -4.38
CA GLU A 434 -9.31 10.89 -3.72
C GLU A 434 -10.27 11.33 -2.61
N LYS A 435 -11.55 11.01 -2.81
CA LYS A 435 -12.64 11.33 -1.88
C LYS A 435 -13.28 10.07 -1.28
N ASP A 436 -12.95 8.90 -1.84
CA ASP A 436 -13.54 7.62 -1.48
C ASP A 436 -12.72 6.94 -0.38
N PHE A 437 -13.06 7.31 0.85
CA PHE A 437 -12.41 6.80 2.03
C PHE A 437 -12.99 5.42 2.41
N GLN A 438 -12.20 4.34 2.28
CA GLN A 438 -12.58 2.98 2.69
C GLN A 438 -13.02 2.98 4.15
N SER A 439 -14.30 2.68 4.40
CA SER A 439 -14.79 2.49 5.77
C SER A 439 -14.08 1.29 6.39
N THR A 440 -13.37 1.51 7.50
CA THR A 440 -12.72 0.40 8.23
C THR A 440 -13.45 0.12 9.52
N GLU A 441 -14.00 -1.07 9.64
CA GLU A 441 -14.42 -1.61 10.93
C GLU A 441 -13.22 -2.23 11.65
N THR A 442 -12.81 -1.62 12.77
CA THR A 442 -11.70 -2.09 13.62
C THR A 442 -11.85 -3.56 14.00
N GLU A 443 -13.07 -4.01 14.28
CA GLU A 443 -13.34 -5.39 14.64
C GLU A 443 -13.07 -6.38 13.51
N LEU A 444 -13.43 -6.03 12.27
CA LEU A 444 -13.20 -6.89 11.11
C LEU A 444 -11.70 -7.10 10.89
N LEU A 445 -10.93 -6.03 11.01
CA LEU A 445 -9.47 -6.07 10.88
C LEU A 445 -8.81 -6.87 12.02
N LEU A 446 -9.29 -6.73 13.26
CA LEU A 446 -8.84 -7.57 14.38
C LEU A 446 -9.20 -9.05 14.17
N LYS A 447 -10.41 -9.35 13.64
CA LYS A 447 -10.80 -10.71 13.23
C LYS A 447 -9.89 -11.26 12.14
N ARG A 448 -9.50 -10.45 11.15
CA ARG A 448 -8.56 -10.85 10.08
C ARG A 448 -7.16 -11.15 10.61
N LEU A 449 -6.69 -10.44 11.63
CA LEU A 449 -5.43 -10.76 12.31
C LEU A 449 -5.51 -12.08 13.07
N LYS A 450 -6.61 -12.32 13.78
CA LYS A 450 -6.83 -13.52 14.58
C LYS A 450 -7.04 -14.78 13.73
N ASN A 451 -7.90 -14.69 12.73
CA ASN A 451 -8.42 -15.84 11.98
C ASN A 451 -7.79 -15.91 10.58
N HIS A 452 -7.68 -17.14 10.06
CA HIS A 452 -7.33 -17.37 8.66
C HIS A 452 -8.50 -16.98 7.75
N THR A 453 -8.18 -16.84 6.47
CA THR A 453 -9.19 -16.76 5.40
C THR A 453 -9.28 -18.12 4.71
N TYR A 454 -10.03 -18.22 3.62
CA TYR A 454 -10.03 -19.46 2.86
C TYR A 454 -8.67 -19.72 2.17
N LEU A 455 -8.02 -18.67 1.65
CA LEU A 455 -6.77 -18.81 0.88
C LEU A 455 -5.51 -18.35 1.62
N MET A 456 -5.63 -17.72 2.79
CA MET A 456 -4.49 -17.15 3.51
C MET A 456 -4.50 -17.54 4.98
N LYS A 457 -3.29 -17.67 5.55
CA LYS A 457 -3.08 -17.81 7.00
C LYS A 457 -3.65 -16.59 7.74
N SER A 458 -3.80 -16.73 9.06
CA SER A 458 -4.16 -15.60 9.91
C SER A 458 -3.17 -14.44 9.75
N GLY A 459 -3.65 -13.21 9.87
CA GLY A 459 -2.79 -12.04 9.71
C GLY A 459 -1.66 -12.04 10.72
N TRP A 460 -1.92 -12.52 11.95
CA TRP A 460 -0.88 -12.71 12.95
C TRP A 460 0.22 -13.67 12.51
N GLU A 461 -0.13 -14.83 11.95
CA GLU A 461 0.86 -15.81 11.48
C GLU A 461 1.72 -15.27 10.32
N ILE A 462 1.12 -14.42 9.46
CA ILE A 462 1.84 -13.70 8.40
C ILE A 462 2.83 -12.71 9.00
N ILE A 463 2.41 -11.88 9.97
CA ILE A 463 3.29 -10.96 10.70
C ILE A 463 4.41 -11.74 11.36
N ARG A 464 4.09 -12.79 12.12
CA ARG A 464 5.06 -13.56 12.90
C ARG A 464 6.25 -14.07 12.07
N LYS A 465 6.00 -14.39 10.80
CA LYS A 465 6.98 -14.93 9.83
C LYS A 465 7.52 -13.90 8.83
N MET A 466 7.20 -12.62 8.99
CA MET A 466 7.59 -11.62 7.99
C MET A 466 9.08 -11.28 8.03
N GLY A 467 9.77 -11.44 9.16
CA GLY A 467 11.15 -11.00 9.35
C GLY A 467 12.05 -12.08 9.94
N HIS A 468 13.37 -11.83 9.98
CA HIS A 468 14.33 -12.70 10.65
C HIS A 468 15.01 -11.97 11.84
N PRO A 469 15.12 -12.57 13.03
CA PRO A 469 14.52 -13.85 13.41
C PRO A 469 12.99 -13.77 13.40
N ASN A 470 12.34 -14.91 13.21
CA ASN A 470 10.88 -14.97 13.32
C ASN A 470 10.45 -14.68 14.77
N ILE A 471 9.29 -14.05 14.94
CA ILE A 471 8.67 -13.91 16.27
C ILE A 471 8.32 -15.32 16.80
N PRO A 472 8.56 -15.62 18.10
CA PRO A 472 8.17 -16.88 18.72
C PRO A 472 6.70 -17.23 18.50
N LYS A 473 6.40 -18.53 18.40
CA LYS A 473 5.03 -19.01 18.20
C LYS A 473 4.15 -18.51 19.37
N SER A 474 3.06 -17.85 19.01
CA SER A 474 2.24 -17.11 19.97
C SER A 474 0.80 -16.97 19.47
N VAL A 475 -0.13 -16.83 20.41
CA VAL A 475 -1.56 -16.65 20.17
C VAL A 475 -1.90 -15.17 20.17
N PHE A 476 -2.59 -14.71 19.13
CA PHE A 476 -3.18 -13.38 19.06
C PHE A 476 -4.59 -13.39 19.66
N LYS A 477 -4.85 -12.50 20.62
CA LYS A 477 -6.16 -12.27 21.22
C LYS A 477 -6.51 -10.79 21.16
N TYR A 478 -7.80 -10.50 21.05
CA TYR A 478 -8.33 -9.15 21.21
C TYR A 478 -9.62 -9.22 21.99
N GLU A 479 -9.93 -8.14 22.70
CA GLU A 479 -11.15 -8.00 23.51
C GLU A 479 -11.79 -6.62 23.27
N THR A 480 -13.09 -6.56 23.51
CA THR A 480 -13.83 -5.29 23.53
C THR A 480 -13.90 -4.80 24.97
N VAL A 481 -13.59 -3.53 25.18
CA VAL A 481 -13.70 -2.86 26.49
C VAL A 481 -14.62 -1.65 26.39
N ILE A 482 -15.26 -1.29 27.51
CA ILE A 482 -16.14 -0.12 27.62
C ILE A 482 -15.45 0.94 28.46
N LEU A 483 -15.08 2.05 27.81
CA LEU A 483 -14.54 3.24 28.46
C LEU A 483 -15.61 3.90 29.33
N ASN A 484 -15.22 4.36 30.52
CA ASN A 484 -16.04 5.12 31.45
C ASN A 484 -15.16 5.81 32.51
N LYS A 485 -15.76 6.64 33.37
CA LYS A 485 -15.07 7.38 34.45
C LYS A 485 -14.33 6.51 35.49
N ASN A 486 -14.70 5.24 35.63
CA ASN A 486 -14.06 4.28 36.53
C ASN A 486 -13.12 3.31 35.78
N PHE A 487 -12.89 3.52 34.49
CA PHE A 487 -12.08 2.62 33.66
C PHE A 487 -10.63 2.58 34.16
N ILE A 488 -10.12 1.38 34.43
CA ILE A 488 -8.75 1.16 34.88
C ILE A 488 -7.89 0.83 33.67
N PHE A 489 -6.93 1.70 33.39
CA PHE A 489 -5.97 1.47 32.31
C PHE A 489 -4.98 0.35 32.67
N SER A 490 -4.93 -0.68 31.85
CA SER A 490 -3.96 -1.77 31.96
C SER A 490 -2.93 -1.76 30.83
N ARG A 491 -3.35 -1.36 29.63
CA ARG A 491 -2.52 -1.36 28.42
C ARG A 491 -3.12 -0.50 27.30
N PRO A 492 -2.35 -0.19 26.24
CA PRO A 492 -2.87 0.60 25.14
C PRO A 492 -4.10 0.01 24.45
N LEU A 493 -5.01 0.88 24.05
CA LEU A 493 -6.27 0.54 23.39
C LEU A 493 -6.40 1.28 22.07
N THR A 494 -7.10 0.69 21.11
CA THR A 494 -7.60 1.43 19.96
C THR A 494 -8.99 1.98 20.28
N VAL A 495 -9.16 3.31 20.17
CA VAL A 495 -10.39 4.05 20.52
C VAL A 495 -10.91 4.85 19.34
N THR A 496 -12.22 5.00 19.20
CA THR A 496 -12.82 5.74 18.08
C THR A 496 -13.32 7.09 18.59
N GLY A 497 -12.84 8.18 17.98
CA GLY A 497 -13.35 9.53 18.20
C GLY A 497 -14.39 9.92 17.16
N ALA A 498 -15.36 10.72 17.58
CA ALA A 498 -16.39 11.34 16.74
C ALA A 498 -16.23 12.86 16.78
N TYR A 499 -16.35 13.49 15.61
CA TYR A 499 -16.15 14.91 15.40
C TYR A 499 -17.32 15.51 14.64
N LEU A 500 -17.85 16.62 15.15
CA LEU A 500 -18.86 17.41 14.46
C LEU A 500 -18.18 18.37 13.48
N VAL A 501 -18.35 18.14 12.17
CA VAL A 501 -17.81 19.00 11.10
C VAL A 501 -18.77 20.13 10.78
N SER A 502 -20.04 19.78 10.54
CA SER A 502 -21.14 20.71 10.31
C SER A 502 -22.43 20.12 10.87
N LYS A 503 -23.52 20.89 10.93
CA LYS A 503 -24.81 20.40 11.45
C LYS A 503 -25.22 19.12 10.69
N GLY A 504 -25.32 18.01 11.40
CA GLY A 504 -25.68 16.69 10.87
C GLY A 504 -24.54 15.89 10.21
N LEU A 505 -23.31 16.42 10.14
CA LEU A 505 -22.16 15.71 9.56
C LEU A 505 -21.13 15.34 10.62
N ILE A 506 -21.05 14.05 10.93
CA ILE A 506 -20.07 13.47 11.86
C ILE A 506 -18.97 12.74 11.08
N LYS A 507 -17.72 12.98 11.48
CA LYS A 507 -16.57 12.17 11.05
C LYS A 507 -16.08 11.31 12.20
N PHE A 508 -15.69 10.08 11.90
CA PHE A 508 -15.07 9.16 12.85
C PHE A 508 -13.58 9.03 12.55
N HIS A 509 -12.77 8.92 13.61
CA HIS A 509 -11.34 8.70 13.49
C HIS A 509 -10.85 7.71 14.55
N GLN A 510 -10.01 6.77 14.16
CA GLN A 510 -9.39 5.83 15.09
C GLN A 510 -8.12 6.42 15.69
N MET A 511 -7.98 6.34 17.01
CA MET A 511 -6.81 6.79 17.77
C MET A 511 -6.31 5.66 18.67
N THR A 512 -5.13 5.87 19.27
CA THR A 512 -4.55 4.94 20.23
C THR A 512 -4.46 5.57 21.61
N LEU A 513 -5.03 4.93 22.63
CA LEU A 513 -4.90 5.36 24.03
C LEU A 513 -3.56 4.86 24.60
N ASP A 514 -2.69 5.79 25.01
CA ASP A 514 -1.37 5.50 25.58
C ASP A 514 -1.42 5.21 27.08
N ARG A 515 -2.16 6.03 27.84
CA ARG A 515 -2.26 5.95 29.31
C ARG A 515 -3.42 6.79 29.83
N ILE A 516 -3.65 6.72 31.15
CA ILE A 516 -4.49 7.66 31.88
C ILE A 516 -3.61 8.49 32.82
N GLU A 517 -3.81 9.81 32.81
CA GLU A 517 -3.06 10.77 33.62
C GLU A 517 -4.04 11.84 34.13
N GLU A 518 -4.10 12.05 35.44
CA GLU A 518 -4.97 13.05 36.08
C GLU A 518 -6.44 12.99 35.59
N CYS A 519 -7.03 11.78 35.55
CA CYS A 519 -8.38 11.53 35.02
C CYS A 519 -8.59 11.92 33.55
N ASN A 520 -7.52 12.02 32.76
CA ASN A 520 -7.57 12.19 31.31
C ASN A 520 -7.07 10.95 30.59
N TYR A 521 -7.79 10.55 29.54
CA TYR A 521 -7.29 9.71 28.49
C TYR A 521 -6.21 10.47 27.69
N VAL A 522 -5.00 9.92 27.62
CA VAL A 522 -3.90 10.46 26.83
C VAL A 522 -3.80 9.67 25.53
N LEU A 523 -4.18 10.29 24.42
CA LEU A 523 -4.35 9.64 23.12
C LEU A 523 -3.28 10.08 22.12
N GLN A 524 -2.76 9.13 21.36
CA GLN A 524 -2.09 9.37 20.09
C GLN A 524 -3.15 9.77 19.06
N ASN A 525 -3.17 11.05 18.72
CA ASN A 525 -4.03 11.60 17.69
C ASN A 525 -3.30 11.57 16.35
N THR A 526 -3.87 10.84 15.38
CA THR A 526 -3.38 10.77 14.01
C THR A 526 -4.17 11.66 13.05
N MET A 527 -5.18 12.40 13.55
CA MET A 527 -6.00 13.35 12.80
C MET A 527 -5.45 14.77 12.99
N LEU A 528 -4.60 15.25 12.08
CA LEU A 528 -3.93 16.55 12.23
C LEU A 528 -4.75 17.74 11.73
N SER A 529 -6.09 17.68 11.83
CA SER A 529 -6.93 18.89 11.78
C SER A 529 -7.09 19.57 13.15
N ILE A 530 -6.51 18.98 14.20
CA ILE A 530 -6.41 19.53 15.56
C ILE A 530 -4.91 19.59 15.87
N ASP A 531 -4.40 20.77 16.22
CA ASP A 531 -2.96 21.08 16.42
C ASP A 531 -2.32 20.41 17.64
N ALA A 532 -2.59 19.12 17.88
CA ALA A 532 -1.90 18.34 18.90
C ALA A 532 -1.85 16.84 18.54
N PRO A 533 -0.66 16.23 18.40
CA PRO A 533 -0.53 14.77 18.26
C PRO A 533 -0.85 14.02 19.56
N ILE A 534 -0.86 14.73 20.69
CA ILE A 534 -1.31 14.22 21.98
C ILE A 534 -2.65 14.88 22.29
N LEU A 535 -3.71 14.09 22.34
CA LEU A 535 -5.03 14.56 22.72
C LEU A 535 -5.34 14.10 24.14
N ARG A 536 -5.77 15.05 24.99
CA ARG A 536 -6.18 14.77 26.38
C ARG A 536 -7.68 14.93 26.50
N ILE A 537 -8.39 13.84 26.83
CA ILE A 537 -9.84 13.82 26.99
C ILE A 537 -10.18 13.36 28.41
N LYS A 538 -10.86 14.19 29.19
CA LYS A 538 -11.33 13.78 30.52
C LYS A 538 -12.23 12.55 30.46
N MET A 539 -12.10 11.65 31.43
CA MET A 539 -12.86 10.40 31.51
C MET A 539 -14.35 10.59 31.84
N ASP A 540 -14.72 11.75 32.37
CA ASP A 540 -16.09 12.16 32.67
C ASP A 540 -16.73 12.98 31.53
N ASN A 541 -16.01 13.22 30.42
CA ASN A 541 -16.63 13.83 29.25
C ASN A 541 -17.73 12.91 28.69
N PRO A 542 -18.79 13.49 28.10
CA PRO A 542 -19.80 12.69 27.42
C PRO A 542 -19.22 11.87 26.27
N TYR A 543 -19.75 10.66 26.07
CA TYR A 543 -19.37 9.76 24.99
C TYR A 543 -20.31 9.89 23.79
N TYR A 544 -19.80 9.69 22.58
CA TYR A 544 -20.63 9.69 21.39
C TYR A 544 -21.45 8.40 21.28
N VAL A 545 -22.73 8.52 20.93
CA VAL A 545 -23.64 7.40 20.63
C VAL A 545 -24.20 7.53 19.22
N THR A 546 -24.19 6.43 18.46
CA THR A 546 -24.82 6.41 17.14
C THR A 546 -26.34 6.47 17.25
N PRO A 547 -27.04 7.16 16.33
CA PRO A 547 -28.51 7.27 16.36
C PRO A 547 -29.24 5.94 16.46
N GLU A 548 -28.76 4.91 15.76
CA GLU A 548 -29.34 3.55 15.78
C GLU A 548 -29.39 2.94 17.18
N ARG A 549 -28.38 3.22 18.02
CA ARG A 549 -28.30 2.72 19.40
C ARG A 549 -29.20 3.50 20.36
N ILE A 550 -29.57 4.74 20.04
CA ILE A 550 -30.51 5.52 20.84
C ILE A 550 -31.87 4.81 20.92
N TYR A 551 -32.32 4.27 19.80
CA TYR A 551 -33.60 3.56 19.71
C TYR A 551 -33.64 2.23 20.48
N GLN A 552 -32.48 1.67 20.86
CA GLN A 552 -32.41 0.36 21.50
C GLN A 552 -32.28 0.40 23.03
N LYS A 553 -31.82 1.50 23.67
CA LYS A 553 -31.44 1.44 25.11
C LYS A 553 -31.54 2.71 25.98
N LEU A 554 -32.30 3.76 25.64
CA LEU A 554 -32.25 4.99 26.47
C LEU A 554 -33.59 5.36 27.12
N SER A 555 -33.58 5.51 28.44
CA SER A 555 -34.65 6.18 29.19
C SER A 555 -34.46 7.69 29.06
N LEU A 556 -35.38 8.38 28.38
CA LEU A 556 -35.46 9.84 28.33
C LEU A 556 -35.78 10.38 29.73
N LYS A 557 -34.75 10.61 30.56
CA LYS A 557 -34.88 11.43 31.76
C LYS A 557 -34.32 12.81 31.42
N GLN A 558 -35.22 13.79 31.31
CA GLN A 558 -34.93 15.24 31.31
C GLN A 558 -33.67 15.62 30.50
N GLU A 559 -33.83 15.79 29.18
CA GLU A 559 -32.88 16.45 28.27
C GLU A 559 -31.46 15.86 28.14
N SER A 560 -31.15 14.74 28.81
CA SER A 560 -29.85 14.08 28.77
C SER A 560 -29.95 12.62 28.29
N LEU A 561 -29.03 12.20 27.42
CA LEU A 561 -28.89 10.80 27.00
C LEU A 561 -27.92 10.10 27.96
N ILE A 562 -28.37 9.07 28.69
CA ILE A 562 -27.53 8.37 29.67
C ILE A 562 -27.44 6.89 29.33
N MET A 563 -26.23 6.38 29.17
CA MET A 563 -25.98 4.94 29.07
C MET A 563 -25.62 4.35 30.43
N LEU A 564 -26.30 3.27 30.83
CA LEU A 564 -25.94 2.47 31.99
C LEU A 564 -25.17 1.22 31.55
N HIS A 565 -23.96 1.05 32.07
CA HIS A 565 -23.14 -0.15 31.89
C HIS A 565 -22.42 -0.47 33.21
N ASP A 566 -22.56 -1.70 33.71
CA ASP A 566 -21.95 -2.16 34.98
C ASP A 566 -22.13 -1.17 36.15
N ASN A 567 -23.36 -0.66 36.34
CA ASN A 567 -23.72 0.33 37.37
C ASN A 567 -23.01 1.70 37.23
N VAL A 568 -22.34 1.96 36.11
CA VAL A 568 -21.79 3.27 35.76
C VAL A 568 -22.73 4.00 34.82
N SER A 569 -23.13 5.20 35.21
CA SER A 569 -23.84 6.16 34.38
C SER A 569 -22.85 6.96 33.56
N MET A 570 -23.02 6.94 32.24
CA MET A 570 -22.23 7.72 31.29
C MET A 570 -23.14 8.68 30.54
N ASP A 571 -22.75 9.94 30.51
CA ASP A 571 -23.41 10.94 29.67
C ASP A 571 -23.08 10.65 28.21
N MET A 572 -24.09 10.74 27.35
CA MET A 572 -23.99 10.47 25.94
C MET A 572 -24.36 11.72 25.13
N VAL A 573 -23.75 11.87 23.97
CA VAL A 573 -24.03 12.95 23.01
C VAL A 573 -24.12 12.41 21.59
N ASN A 574 -24.84 13.11 20.73
CA ASN A 574 -24.77 12.95 19.29
C ASN A 574 -25.09 14.28 18.57
N GLU A 575 -25.19 14.25 17.25
CA GLU A 575 -25.50 15.42 16.43
C GLU A 575 -26.89 16.03 16.67
N ASN A 576 -27.78 15.31 17.35
CA ASN A 576 -29.17 15.71 17.62
C ASN A 576 -29.43 16.06 19.09
N PHE A 577 -28.58 15.60 20.02
CA PHE A 577 -28.78 15.65 21.46
C PHE A 577 -27.45 15.91 22.20
N GLY A 578 -27.44 16.85 23.16
CA GLY A 578 -26.30 17.08 24.05
C GLY A 578 -25.23 18.05 23.56
N GLU A 579 -25.59 19.02 22.70
CA GLU A 579 -24.74 20.14 22.23
C GLU A 579 -23.29 19.76 21.90
N MET A 580 -23.10 18.86 20.92
CA MET A 580 -21.78 18.62 20.36
C MET A 580 -21.15 19.95 19.91
N LYS A 581 -19.98 20.28 20.46
CA LYS A 581 -19.21 21.46 20.06
C LYS A 581 -18.44 21.17 18.78
N LYS A 582 -18.44 22.10 17.84
CA LYS A 582 -17.52 22.07 16.69
C LYS A 582 -16.08 22.00 17.22
N GLU A 583 -15.22 21.25 16.53
CA GLU A 583 -13.80 21.07 16.87
C GLU A 583 -13.50 20.30 18.18
N LYS A 584 -14.52 19.80 18.90
CA LYS A 584 -14.33 18.90 20.05
C LYS A 584 -14.44 17.43 19.62
N CYS A 585 -13.49 16.61 20.08
CA CYS A 585 -13.56 15.16 19.96
C CYS A 585 -14.42 14.55 21.08
N TYR A 586 -15.30 13.63 20.72
CA TYR A 586 -16.06 12.80 21.66
C TYR A 586 -15.73 11.33 21.41
N LEU A 587 -15.37 10.58 22.44
CA LEU A 587 -15.04 9.16 22.27
C LEU A 587 -16.30 8.31 22.16
N LEU A 588 -16.28 7.29 21.32
CA LEU A 588 -17.21 6.18 21.46
C LEU A 588 -16.81 5.38 22.71
N PRO A 589 -17.79 4.83 23.45
CA PRO A 589 -17.50 4.06 24.66
C PRO A 589 -16.82 2.72 24.36
N LYS A 590 -17.07 2.15 23.16
CA LYS A 590 -16.46 0.88 22.73
C LYS A 590 -15.01 1.13 22.29
N ALA A 591 -14.08 0.41 22.91
CA ALA A 591 -12.67 0.36 22.52
C ALA A 591 -12.19 -1.09 22.42
N TYR A 592 -11.01 -1.31 21.85
CA TYR A 592 -10.45 -2.65 21.71
C TYR A 592 -9.02 -2.72 22.27
N SER A 593 -8.74 -3.80 23.00
CA SER A 593 -7.41 -4.18 23.45
C SER A 593 -6.94 -5.40 22.65
N LEU A 594 -5.63 -5.58 22.51
CA LEU A 594 -5.06 -6.83 21.99
C LEU A 594 -3.93 -7.31 22.88
N SER A 595 -3.69 -8.61 22.87
CA SER A 595 -2.62 -9.28 23.60
C SER A 595 -2.01 -10.42 22.80
N LEU A 596 -0.74 -10.70 23.08
CA LEU A 596 -0.03 -11.87 22.59
C LEU A 596 0.30 -12.81 23.76
N SER A 597 0.39 -14.10 23.50
CA SER A 597 0.81 -15.07 24.53
C SER A 597 1.61 -16.19 23.87
N LEU A 598 2.73 -16.59 24.44
CA LEU A 598 3.51 -17.73 23.93
C LEU A 598 2.66 -19.00 23.92
N VAL A 599 2.90 -19.85 22.91
CA VAL A 599 2.26 -21.18 22.78
C VAL A 599 3.05 -22.24 23.51
#